data_AF-A0A6B3I211-F1
#
_entry.id   AF-A0A6B3I211-F1
#
_cell.length_a   1.000
_cell.length_b   1.000
_cell.length_c   1.000
_cell.angle_alpha   90.00
_cell.angle_beta   90.00
_cell.angle_gamma   90.00
#
_symmetry.space_group_name_H-M   'P 1'
#
loop_
_entity.id
_entity.type
_entity.pdbx_description
1 polymer ?
#
loop_
_entity_poly.entity_id
_entity_poly.type
_entity_poly.pdbx_seq_one_letter_code
_entity_poly.pdbx_strand_id
1 'polypeptide(L)'
;VPFRTKLRSMRSEPFGADPAGARMQRILSSPNFADGVFQNPLGARTRPSGSTLEFAKIYFQKEQRLRRAPAGTVPVHATTLADLAAPPATGLRLTWMGHSSVLAEIDGRRVLFDPVWGERCSPFPFAGPKRL
;
A
#
# COMPACT_ATOMS: atom_id res chain seq x y z
N VAL A 1 -18.45 -14.51 -18.84
CA VAL A 1 -18.52 -14.89 -17.40
C VAL A 1 -17.36 -15.76 -16.89
N PRO A 2 -16.61 -16.60 -17.66
CA PRO A 2 -15.63 -17.53 -17.08
C PRO A 2 -14.25 -16.93 -16.72
N PHE A 3 -13.88 -15.78 -17.31
CA PHE A 3 -12.56 -15.17 -17.10
C PHE A 3 -12.37 -14.52 -15.71
N ARG A 4 -13.46 -13.99 -15.12
CA ARG A 4 -13.44 -13.38 -13.78
C ARG A 4 -13.18 -14.42 -12.67
N THR A 5 -13.58 -15.67 -12.89
CA THR A 5 -13.48 -16.76 -11.92
C THR A 5 -12.05 -17.27 -11.76
N LYS A 6 -11.26 -17.33 -12.85
CA LYS A 6 -9.83 -17.76 -12.80
C LYS A 6 -8.91 -16.75 -12.11
N LEU A 7 -9.20 -15.46 -12.19
CA LEU A 7 -8.45 -14.43 -11.44
C LEU A 7 -8.76 -14.50 -9.94
N ARG A 8 -9.98 -14.91 -9.57
CA ARG A 8 -10.39 -15.10 -8.18
C ARG A 8 -9.65 -16.23 -7.48
N SER A 9 -9.28 -17.31 -8.18
CA SER A 9 -8.52 -18.42 -7.61
C SER A 9 -7.04 -18.11 -7.38
N MET A 10 -6.52 -17.00 -7.93
CA MET A 10 -5.15 -16.51 -7.68
C MET A 10 -5.09 -15.42 -6.60
N ARG A 11 -6.19 -15.22 -5.84
CA ARG A 11 -6.30 -14.20 -4.81
C ARG A 11 -5.52 -14.62 -3.56
N SER A 12 -4.40 -13.95 -3.32
CA SER A 12 -3.66 -14.05 -2.06
C SER A 12 -4.32 -13.24 -0.94
N GLU A 13 -3.95 -13.52 0.31
CA GLU A 13 -4.45 -12.84 1.51
C GLU A 13 -4.39 -11.29 1.43
N PRO A 14 -3.33 -10.65 0.87
CA PRO A 14 -3.28 -9.20 0.75
C PRO A 14 -4.40 -8.56 -0.09
N PHE A 15 -5.07 -9.32 -0.96
CA PHE A 15 -6.24 -8.83 -1.69
C PHE A 15 -7.53 -8.81 -0.83
N GLY A 16 -7.45 -9.24 0.42
CA GLY A 16 -8.56 -9.28 1.37
C GLY A 16 -9.62 -10.33 1.02
N ALA A 17 -10.85 -10.11 1.49
CA ALA A 17 -11.99 -11.02 1.26
C ALA A 17 -13.13 -10.36 0.46
N ASP A 18 -14.00 -11.17 -0.11
CA ASP A 18 -15.25 -10.68 -0.69
C ASP A 18 -16.16 -10.10 0.42
N PRO A 19 -16.87 -8.98 0.17
CA PRO A 19 -17.79 -8.45 1.15
C PRO A 19 -18.94 -9.42 1.42
N ALA A 20 -19.35 -9.53 2.68
CA ALA A 20 -20.46 -10.35 3.12
C ALA A 20 -21.24 -9.65 4.25
N GLY A 21 -22.44 -10.16 4.55
CA GLY A 21 -23.30 -9.69 5.65
C GLY A 21 -23.53 -8.18 5.63
N ALA A 22 -23.42 -7.54 6.80
CA ALA A 22 -23.63 -6.10 6.96
C ALA A 22 -22.72 -5.24 6.06
N ARG A 23 -21.48 -5.69 5.78
CA ARG A 23 -20.58 -4.96 4.87
C ARG A 23 -21.11 -4.96 3.44
N MET A 24 -21.64 -6.09 2.97
CA MET A 24 -22.27 -6.17 1.64
C MET A 24 -23.50 -5.25 1.58
N GLN A 25 -24.36 -5.29 2.59
CA GLN A 25 -25.56 -4.43 2.64
C GLN A 25 -25.19 -2.94 2.56
N ARG A 26 -24.16 -2.50 3.29
CA ARG A 26 -23.65 -1.11 3.20
C ARG A 26 -23.11 -0.74 1.82
N ILE A 27 -22.47 -1.69 1.11
CA ILE A 27 -21.98 -1.44 -0.25
C ILE A 27 -23.17 -1.26 -1.20
N LEU A 28 -24.16 -2.14 -1.12
CA LEU A 28 -25.36 -2.09 -1.97
C LEU A 28 -26.23 -0.86 -1.70
N SER A 29 -26.27 -0.37 -0.46
CA SER A 29 -27.00 0.84 -0.09
C SER A 29 -26.28 2.15 -0.41
N SER A 30 -25.04 2.08 -0.92
CA SER A 30 -24.26 3.28 -1.25
C SER A 30 -24.84 3.98 -2.47
N PRO A 31 -25.01 5.32 -2.46
CA PRO A 31 -25.41 6.06 -3.66
C PRO A 31 -24.38 5.96 -4.80
N ASN A 32 -23.15 5.56 -4.47
CA ASN A 32 -22.06 5.34 -5.42
C ASN A 32 -21.98 3.88 -5.91
N PHE A 33 -22.96 3.03 -5.60
CA PHE A 33 -23.02 1.68 -6.13
C PHE A 33 -24.13 1.58 -7.19
N ALA A 34 -23.73 1.56 -8.46
CA ALA A 34 -24.63 1.52 -9.60
C ALA A 34 -24.07 0.59 -10.69
N ASP A 35 -24.96 -0.02 -11.47
CA ASP A 35 -24.60 -0.98 -12.54
C ASP A 35 -23.74 -2.17 -12.06
N GLY A 36 -23.93 -2.58 -10.81
CA GLY A 36 -23.23 -3.71 -10.20
C GLY A 36 -21.76 -3.45 -9.82
N VAL A 37 -21.30 -2.19 -9.85
CA VAL A 37 -19.94 -1.80 -9.43
C VAL A 37 -19.96 -0.51 -8.61
N PHE A 38 -18.93 -0.31 -7.79
CA PHE A 38 -18.73 0.97 -7.12
C PHE A 38 -18.17 2.00 -8.11
N GLN A 39 -18.79 3.16 -8.19
CA GLN A 39 -18.41 4.28 -9.05
C GLN A 39 -17.80 5.38 -8.17
N ASN A 40 -16.52 5.69 -8.40
CA ASN A 40 -15.84 6.75 -7.63
C ASN A 40 -16.45 8.12 -7.98
N PRO A 41 -16.84 8.96 -6.99
CA PRO A 41 -17.43 10.28 -7.25
C PRO A 41 -16.50 11.24 -7.99
N LEU A 42 -15.21 11.11 -7.73
CA LEU A 42 -14.16 11.84 -8.43
C LEU A 42 -13.56 10.93 -9.49
N GLY A 43 -13.49 11.42 -10.72
CA GLY A 43 -12.82 10.75 -11.82
C GLY A 43 -11.33 10.60 -11.54
N ALA A 44 -10.93 9.44 -11.01
CA ALA A 44 -9.53 9.10 -10.89
C ALA A 44 -9.04 8.54 -12.24
N ARG A 45 -8.09 9.22 -12.89
CA ARG A 45 -7.33 8.65 -14.00
C ARG A 45 -6.47 7.50 -13.45
N THR A 46 -7.03 6.31 -13.39
CA THR A 46 -6.36 5.09 -12.89
C THR A 46 -5.53 4.39 -13.96
N ARG A 47 -5.68 4.76 -15.23
CA ARG A 47 -4.80 4.32 -16.30
C ARG A 47 -3.85 5.44 -16.68
N PRO A 48 -2.53 5.27 -16.48
CA PRO A 48 -1.57 6.15 -17.11
C PRO A 48 -1.73 6.03 -18.64
N SER A 49 -1.61 7.15 -19.34
CA SER A 49 -1.69 7.17 -20.81
C SER A 49 -0.50 6.39 -21.39
N GLY A 50 -0.77 5.36 -22.19
CA GLY A 50 0.26 4.53 -22.80
C GLY A 50 -0.26 3.16 -23.20
N SER A 51 0.43 2.50 -24.13
CA SER A 51 0.12 1.11 -24.49
C SER A 51 0.67 0.16 -23.43
N THR A 52 0.08 -1.04 -23.32
CA THR A 52 0.57 -2.11 -22.43
C THR A 52 2.05 -2.45 -22.66
N LEU A 53 2.52 -2.27 -23.90
CA LEU A 53 3.91 -2.49 -24.30
C LEU A 53 4.86 -1.44 -23.70
N GLU A 54 4.45 -0.16 -23.66
CA GLU A 54 5.24 0.90 -23.03
C GLU A 54 5.39 0.68 -21.52
N PHE A 55 4.32 0.22 -20.84
CA PHE A 55 4.44 -0.16 -19.43
C PHE A 55 5.35 -1.36 -19.21
N ALA A 56 5.27 -2.38 -20.08
CA ALA A 56 6.20 -3.50 -20.01
C ALA A 56 7.66 -3.03 -20.12
N LYS A 57 7.97 -2.13 -21.07
CA LYS A 57 9.33 -1.55 -21.20
C LYS A 57 9.79 -0.88 -19.90
N ILE A 58 8.96 -0.05 -19.26
CA ILE A 58 9.30 0.61 -17.99
C ILE A 58 9.59 -0.40 -16.86
N TYR A 59 8.84 -1.51 -16.83
CA TYR A 59 9.04 -2.57 -15.84
C TYR A 59 10.27 -3.46 -16.15
N PHE A 60 10.61 -3.65 -17.42
CA PHE A 60 11.71 -4.52 -17.86
C PHE A 60 13.03 -3.79 -18.17
N GLN A 61 13.03 -2.45 -18.25
CA GLN A 61 14.25 -1.64 -18.41
C GLN A 61 15.10 -1.67 -17.13
N LYS A 62 15.99 -2.65 -17.05
CA LYS A 62 16.91 -2.89 -15.93
C LYS A 62 17.83 -1.70 -15.64
N GLU A 63 18.23 -0.95 -16.67
CA GLU A 63 19.13 0.22 -16.55
C GLU A 63 18.54 1.33 -15.66
N GLN A 64 17.22 1.55 -15.73
CA GLN A 64 16.56 2.51 -14.85
C GLN A 64 16.50 2.04 -13.38
N ARG A 65 16.63 0.73 -13.11
CA ARG A 65 16.61 0.18 -11.75
C ARG A 65 17.88 0.55 -10.98
N LEU A 66 19.02 0.72 -11.67
CA LEU A 66 20.30 1.08 -11.04
C LEU A 66 20.24 2.43 -10.32
N ARG A 67 19.42 3.38 -10.81
CA ARG A 67 19.21 4.68 -10.17
C ARG A 67 18.11 4.69 -9.09
N ARG A 68 17.44 3.55 -8.86
CA ARG A 68 16.36 3.42 -7.84
C ARG A 68 16.87 2.82 -6.52
N ALA A 69 18.16 2.49 -6.44
CA ALA A 69 18.81 2.05 -5.23
C ALA A 69 19.74 3.18 -4.72
N PRO A 70 19.86 3.37 -3.40
CA PRO A 70 20.84 4.27 -2.83
C PRO A 70 22.25 3.78 -3.18
N ALA A 71 23.18 4.72 -3.38
CA ALA A 71 24.56 4.42 -3.76
C ALA A 71 25.35 3.68 -2.67
N GLY A 72 24.85 3.67 -1.43
CA GLY A 72 25.43 2.97 -0.30
C GLY A 72 24.36 2.55 0.70
N THR A 73 24.79 1.95 1.81
CA THR A 73 23.88 1.56 2.90
C THR A 73 23.23 2.78 3.51
N VAL A 74 21.90 2.77 3.62
CA VAL A 74 21.17 3.78 4.38
C VAL A 74 21.24 3.39 5.85
N PRO A 75 21.79 4.24 6.75
CA PRO A 75 21.81 3.93 8.18
C PRO A 75 20.39 3.76 8.70
N VAL A 76 20.15 2.66 9.41
CA VAL A 76 18.85 2.38 10.03
C VAL A 76 19.01 2.48 11.54
N HIS A 77 18.22 3.37 12.14
CA HIS A 77 18.09 3.41 13.59
C HIS A 77 17.05 2.39 14.03
N ALA A 78 17.48 1.39 14.80
CA ALA A 78 16.60 0.39 15.38
C ALA A 78 15.79 1.03 16.52
N THR A 79 14.63 1.60 16.19
CA THR A 79 13.74 2.21 17.17
C THR A 79 13.29 1.15 18.18
N THR A 80 13.54 1.40 19.45
CA THR A 80 13.22 0.52 20.57
C THR A 80 11.96 0.99 21.31
N LEU A 81 11.42 0.12 22.17
CA LEU A 81 10.35 0.52 23.08
C LEU A 81 10.80 1.61 24.07
N ALA A 82 12.08 1.64 24.44
CA ALA A 82 12.62 2.66 25.34
C ALA A 82 12.58 4.06 24.69
N ASP A 83 12.90 4.15 23.39
CA ASP A 83 12.81 5.41 22.63
C ASP A 83 11.39 5.96 22.62
N LEU A 84 10.40 5.05 22.61
CA LEU A 84 8.97 5.37 22.59
C LEU A 84 8.33 5.39 23.99
N ALA A 85 9.06 5.11 25.06
CA ALA A 85 8.48 4.99 26.40
C ALA A 85 8.08 6.36 26.97
N ALA A 86 8.89 7.39 26.70
CA ALA A 86 8.61 8.76 27.11
C ALA A 86 7.75 9.50 26.06
N PRO A 87 6.81 10.36 26.49
CA PRO A 87 6.11 11.29 25.60
C PRO A 87 7.09 12.23 24.88
N PRO A 88 6.72 12.75 23.70
CA PRO A 88 7.52 13.76 23.00
C PRO A 88 7.69 15.03 23.82
N ALA A 89 8.91 15.56 23.87
CA ALA A 89 9.24 16.77 24.65
C ALA A 89 8.43 18.00 24.26
N THR A 90 8.03 18.10 22.99
CA THR A 90 7.29 19.25 22.42
C THR A 90 5.81 18.94 22.14
N GLY A 91 5.32 17.77 22.57
CA GLY A 91 3.97 17.31 22.22
C GLY A 91 3.83 16.66 20.84
N LEU A 92 4.88 16.73 19.99
CA LEU A 92 4.95 16.09 18.68
C LEU A 92 6.25 15.31 18.50
N ARG A 93 6.16 14.03 18.10
CA ARG A 93 7.28 13.25 17.55
C ARG A 93 6.82 12.47 16.33
N LEU A 94 7.63 12.51 15.29
CA LEU A 94 7.45 11.71 14.10
C LEU A 94 8.61 10.72 14.00
N THR A 95 8.28 9.43 13.97
CA THR A 95 9.27 8.38 13.72
C THR A 95 9.00 7.78 12.34
N TRP A 96 9.94 7.99 11.42
CA TRP A 96 9.86 7.40 10.09
C TRP A 96 10.25 5.92 10.14
N MET A 97 9.32 5.05 9.76
CA MET A 97 9.47 3.59 9.79
C MET A 97 9.85 3.02 8.41
N GLY A 98 10.12 3.89 7.43
CA GLY A 98 10.45 3.54 6.04
C GLY A 98 9.23 3.65 5.11
N HIS A 99 9.49 3.84 3.80
CA HIS A 99 8.45 4.13 2.79
C HIS A 99 7.57 5.32 3.22
N SER A 100 6.24 5.24 3.09
CA SER A 100 5.28 6.19 3.65
C SER A 100 4.83 5.83 5.08
N SER A 101 5.43 4.82 5.72
CA SER A 101 5.07 4.43 7.08
C SER A 101 5.66 5.39 8.11
N VAL A 102 4.79 6.04 8.88
CA VAL A 102 5.18 7.00 9.92
C VAL A 102 4.38 6.72 11.18
N LEU A 103 5.06 6.63 12.32
CA LEU A 103 4.43 6.72 13.63
C LEU A 103 4.43 8.19 14.06
N ALA A 104 3.25 8.78 14.17
CA ALA A 104 3.06 10.12 14.71
C ALA A 104 2.56 10.03 16.15
N GLU A 105 3.29 10.68 17.05
CA GLU A 105 2.87 10.93 18.42
C GLU A 105 2.51 12.40 18.53
N ILE A 106 1.22 12.70 18.66
CA ILE A 106 0.68 14.06 18.65
C ILE A 106 -0.40 14.19 19.73
N ASP A 107 -0.29 15.22 20.57
CA ASP A 107 -1.25 15.52 21.65
C ASP A 107 -1.55 14.29 22.55
N GLY A 108 -0.52 13.51 22.87
CA GLY A 108 -0.65 12.29 23.69
C GLY A 108 -1.33 11.11 22.97
N ARG A 109 -1.57 11.20 21.67
CA ARG A 109 -2.12 10.13 20.82
C ARG A 109 -1.05 9.56 19.91
N ARG A 110 -1.24 8.31 19.49
CA ARG A 110 -0.40 7.62 18.52
C ARG A 110 -1.20 7.27 17.29
N VAL A 111 -0.72 7.69 16.13
CA VAL A 111 -1.31 7.38 14.82
C VAL A 111 -0.25 6.74 13.94
N LEU A 112 -0.58 5.61 13.34
CA LEU A 112 0.31 4.88 12.45
C LEU A 112 -0.20 5.00 11.02
N PHE A 113 0.58 5.65 10.17
CA PHE A 113 0.28 5.89 8.77
C PHE A 113 0.85 4.79 7.89
N ASP A 114 0.11 4.43 6.83
CA ASP A 114 0.47 3.49 5.77
C ASP A 114 1.34 2.30 6.23
N PRO A 115 0.78 1.45 7.08
CA PRO A 115 1.53 0.49 7.87
C PRO A 115 2.00 -0.69 6.98
N VAL A 116 3.28 -0.76 6.61
CA VAL A 116 3.86 -1.83 5.73
C VAL A 116 5.09 -2.49 6.36
N TRP A 117 4.95 -3.74 6.83
CA TRP A 117 6.06 -4.58 7.38
C TRP A 117 6.44 -5.76 6.51
N GLY A 118 5.70 -5.99 5.41
CA GLY A 118 6.05 -7.05 4.48
C GLY A 118 7.43 -6.83 3.87
N GLU A 119 8.14 -7.94 3.62
CA GLU A 119 9.38 -7.97 2.84
C GLU A 119 9.18 -7.41 1.43
N ARG A 120 7.96 -7.50 0.90
CA ARG A 120 7.59 -6.97 -0.41
C ARG A 120 6.36 -6.09 -0.32
N CYS A 121 6.38 -4.99 -1.06
CA CYS A 121 5.19 -4.19 -1.33
C CYS A 121 4.44 -4.81 -2.53
N SER A 122 3.88 -6.00 -2.31
CA SER A 122 3.24 -6.80 -3.35
C SER A 122 2.19 -7.72 -2.75
N PRO A 123 1.10 -8.02 -3.48
CA PRO A 123 0.18 -9.06 -3.04
C PRO A 123 0.76 -10.47 -3.15
N PHE A 124 1.87 -10.67 -3.87
CA PHE A 124 2.51 -11.97 -4.04
C PHE A 124 3.82 -12.06 -3.25
N PRO A 125 4.09 -13.17 -2.54
CA PRO A 125 5.31 -13.31 -1.73
C PRO A 125 6.59 -13.43 -2.59
N PHE A 126 6.46 -13.92 -3.83
CA PHE A 126 7.58 -14.20 -4.72
C PHE A 126 7.84 -13.12 -5.79
N ALA A 127 6.91 -12.18 -5.99
CA ALA A 127 6.97 -11.19 -7.07
C ALA A 127 6.72 -9.77 -6.55
N GLY A 128 7.23 -8.75 -7.27
CA GLY A 128 7.06 -7.34 -6.93
C GLY A 128 8.23 -6.74 -6.12
N PRO A 129 8.20 -5.42 -5.84
CA PRO A 129 9.30 -4.71 -5.19
C PRO A 129 9.59 -5.28 -3.79
N LYS A 130 10.85 -5.67 -3.56
CA LYS A 130 11.36 -6.04 -2.23
C LYS A 130 11.86 -4.78 -1.53
N ARG A 131 11.68 -4.72 -0.20
CA ARG A 131 12.38 -3.76 0.65
C ARG A 131 13.90 -3.95 0.51
N LEU A 132 14.63 -2.82 0.60
CA LEU A 132 16.09 -2.79 0.56
C LEU A 132 16.68 -3.10 1.94
#